data_AF-C6LKY3-F1
#
_entry.id   AF-C6LKY3-F1
#
_cell.length_a   1.000
_cell.length_b   1.000
_cell.length_c   1.000
_cell.angle_alpha   90.00
_cell.angle_beta   90.00
_cell.angle_gamma   90.00
#
_symmetry.space_group_name_H-M   'P 1'
#
loop_
_entity.id
_entity.type
_entity.pdbx_description
1 polymer ?
#
loop_
_entity_poly.entity_id
_entity_poly.type
_entity_poly.pdbx_seq_one_letter_code
_entity_poly.pdbx_strand_id
1 'polypeptide(L)'
;MSRIEKFCAAFPDGDAERIEEMLHGYLWDSISVRDTAVRKNMKEKFYHGMVLGLLQSRSDWLVRSNAETGEGYSDILVYMPDKTGIVIELKYADDGNLQ
;
A
#
# COMPACT_ATOMS: atom_id res chain seq x y z
N MET A 1 15.30 2.40 13.79
CA MET A 1 14.00 2.51 13.11
C MET A 1 13.17 1.26 13.36
N SER A 2 11.91 1.45 13.74
CA SER A 2 10.90 0.39 13.86
C SER A 2 10.60 -0.26 12.50
N ARG A 3 9.92 -1.41 12.49
CA ARG A 3 9.52 -2.09 11.23
C ARG A 3 8.66 -1.18 10.36
N ILE A 4 7.71 -0.46 10.96
CA ILE A 4 6.82 0.43 10.22
C ILE A 4 7.52 1.68 9.69
N GLU A 5 8.50 2.22 10.43
CA GLU A 5 9.35 3.32 9.94
C GLU A 5 10.19 2.89 8.73
N LYS A 6 10.76 1.68 8.76
CA LYS A 6 11.53 1.11 7.64
C LYS A 6 10.64 0.86 6.42
N PHE A 7 9.40 0.43 6.63
CA PHE A 7 8.43 0.22 5.55
C PHE A 7 8.11 1.55 4.87
N CYS A 8 7.74 2.57 5.64
CA CYS A 8 7.40 3.88 5.09
C CYS A 8 8.60 4.54 4.40
N ALA A 9 9.81 4.41 4.95
CA ALA A 9 11.02 4.99 4.35
C ALA A 9 11.36 4.43 2.96
N ALA A 10 10.88 3.23 2.61
CA ALA A 10 11.14 2.65 1.29
C ALA A 10 10.33 3.33 0.16
N PHE A 11 9.20 3.98 0.47
CA PHE A 11 8.35 4.61 -0.56
C PHE A 11 8.99 5.86 -1.19
N PRO A 12 9.53 6.83 -0.43
CA PRO A 12 10.26 7.97 -1.01
C PRO A 12 11.49 7.56 -1.80
N ASP A 13 12.15 6.46 -1.38
CA ASP A 13 13.34 5.92 -2.04
C ASP A 13 13.01 5.16 -3.34
N GLY A 14 11.72 4.87 -3.59
CA GLY A 14 11.30 4.05 -4.74
C GLY A 14 11.77 2.60 -4.66
N ASP A 15 12.14 2.11 -3.47
CA ASP A 15 12.68 0.77 -3.24
C ASP A 15 11.56 -0.28 -3.26
N ALA A 16 11.12 -0.61 -4.46
CA ALA A 16 10.01 -1.52 -4.71
C ALA A 16 10.24 -2.93 -4.13
N GLU A 17 11.47 -3.46 -4.23
CA GLU A 17 11.81 -4.78 -3.68
C GLU A 17 11.61 -4.82 -2.17
N ARG A 18 12.08 -3.78 -1.47
CA ARG A 18 11.90 -3.69 -0.02
C ARG A 18 10.45 -3.47 0.38
N ILE A 19 9.70 -2.67 -0.38
CA ILE A 19 8.26 -2.51 -0.16
C ILE A 19 7.56 -3.87 -0.28
N GLU A 20 7.87 -4.64 -1.32
CA GLU A 20 7.31 -5.97 -1.56
C GLU A 20 7.66 -6.95 -0.42
N GLU A 21 8.95 -7.07 -0.06
CA GLU A 21 9.42 -7.95 1.00
C GLU A 21 8.70 -7.67 2.32
N MET A 22 8.64 -6.39 2.71
CA MET A 22 8.04 -5.99 3.98
C MET A 22 6.52 -6.14 3.98
N LEU A 23 5.87 -5.82 2.86
CA LEU A 23 4.43 -6.01 2.67
C LEU A 23 4.09 -7.51 2.77
N HIS A 24 4.86 -8.39 2.12
CA HIS A 24 4.72 -9.83 2.24
C HIS A 24 4.80 -10.29 3.69
N GLY A 25 5.77 -9.77 4.45
CA GLY A 25 5.87 -10.06 5.87
C GLY A 25 4.63 -9.61 6.66
N TYR A 26 4.05 -8.44 6.36
CA TYR A 26 2.84 -7.97 7.06
C TYR A 26 1.64 -8.87 6.74
N LEU A 27 1.52 -9.31 5.49
CA LEU A 27 0.47 -10.22 5.04
C LEU A 27 0.59 -11.59 5.69
N TRP A 28 1.80 -12.13 5.75
CA TRP A 28 2.07 -13.42 6.39
C TRP A 28 1.66 -13.42 7.87
N ASP A 29 1.90 -12.32 8.57
CA ASP A 29 1.53 -12.17 9.99
C ASP A 29 0.02 -11.92 10.19
N SER A 30 -0.69 -11.43 9.17
CA SER A 30 -2.07 -10.90 9.30
C SER A 30 -3.14 -11.76 8.61
N ILE A 31 -2.77 -12.69 7.74
CA ILE A 31 -3.70 -13.45 6.89
C ILE A 31 -3.60 -14.95 7.20
N SER A 32 -4.75 -15.61 7.34
CA SER A 32 -4.86 -17.06 7.41
C SER A 32 -5.15 -17.68 6.03
N VAL A 33 -4.82 -18.95 5.83
CA VAL A 33 -5.16 -19.73 4.62
C VAL A 33 -6.65 -19.59 4.23
N ARG A 34 -7.56 -19.43 5.21
CA ARG A 34 -9.00 -19.23 4.97
C ARG A 34 -9.35 -17.90 4.29
N ASP A 35 -8.57 -16.85 4.51
CA ASP A 35 -8.84 -15.51 3.98
C ASP A 35 -8.47 -15.39 2.49
N THR A 36 -7.65 -16.32 1.97
CA THR A 36 -7.19 -16.29 0.57
C THR A 36 -8.21 -16.83 -0.45
N ALA A 37 -9.30 -17.47 0.01
CA ALA A 37 -10.37 -18.04 -0.82
C ALA A 37 -11.46 -17.03 -1.23
N VAL A 38 -11.29 -15.74 -0.93
CA VAL A 38 -12.27 -14.69 -1.23
C VAL A 38 -12.16 -14.14 -2.66
N ARG A 39 -13.21 -13.45 -3.11
CA ARG A 39 -13.26 -12.80 -4.43
C ARG A 39 -12.15 -11.76 -4.59
N LYS A 40 -11.64 -11.59 -5.81
CA LYS A 40 -10.57 -10.63 -6.18
C LYS A 40 -10.76 -9.22 -5.61
N ASN A 41 -11.96 -8.65 -5.79
CA ASN A 41 -12.29 -7.32 -5.30
C ASN A 41 -12.21 -7.18 -3.77
N MET A 42 -12.41 -8.27 -3.02
CA MET A 42 -12.23 -8.27 -1.56
C MET A 42 -10.75 -8.29 -1.19
N LYS A 43 -9.90 -8.93 -1.99
CA LYS A 43 -8.45 -8.92 -1.81
C LYS A 43 -7.90 -7.51 -2.03
N GLU A 44 -8.28 -6.84 -3.11
CA GLU A 44 -7.86 -5.45 -3.39
C GLU A 44 -8.29 -4.50 -2.27
N LYS A 45 -9.54 -4.59 -1.79
CA LYS A 45 -10.01 -3.80 -0.64
C LYS A 45 -9.22 -4.09 0.65
N PHE A 46 -8.84 -5.35 0.87
CA PHE A 46 -8.01 -5.72 2.01
C PHE A 46 -6.61 -5.09 1.92
N TYR A 47 -5.93 -5.25 0.79
CA TYR A 47 -4.61 -4.64 0.56
C TYR A 47 -4.68 -3.11 0.70
N HIS A 48 -5.71 -2.49 0.13
CA HIS A 48 -5.96 -1.06 0.26
C HIS A 48 -6.05 -0.63 1.73
N GLY A 49 -6.90 -1.28 2.53
CA GLY A 49 -7.06 -0.94 3.95
C GLY A 49 -5.77 -1.14 4.74
N MET A 50 -5.04 -2.23 4.49
CA MET A 50 -3.80 -2.52 5.21
C MET A 50 -2.69 -1.53 4.86
N VAL A 51 -2.44 -1.28 3.58
CA VAL A 51 -1.40 -0.33 3.13
C VAL A 51 -1.76 1.07 3.62
N LEU A 52 -3.02 1.50 3.48
CA LEU A 52 -3.49 2.79 3.99
C LEU A 52 -3.21 2.94 5.50
N GLY A 53 -3.56 1.94 6.31
CA GLY A 53 -3.33 1.97 7.75
C GLY A 53 -1.85 2.00 8.14
N LEU A 54 -1.00 1.26 7.41
CA LEU A 54 0.46 1.28 7.63
C LEU A 54 1.05 2.65 7.29
N LEU A 55 0.64 3.27 6.19
CA LEU A 55 1.15 4.59 5.78
C LEU A 55 0.65 5.71 6.71
N GLN A 56 -0.59 5.61 7.20
CA GLN A 56 -1.15 6.57 8.17
C GLN A 56 -0.45 6.58 9.52
N SER A 57 0.42 5.60 9.83
CA SER A 57 1.22 5.64 11.05
C SER A 57 2.29 6.74 11.02
N ARG A 58 2.63 7.27 9.84
CA ARG A 58 3.54 8.41 9.70
C ARG A 58 2.78 9.70 9.92
N SER A 59 2.95 10.31 11.09
CA SER A 59 2.27 11.55 11.48
C SER A 59 2.70 12.78 10.68
N ASP A 60 3.86 12.71 10.03
CA ASP A 60 4.41 13.76 9.16
C ASP A 60 3.92 13.67 7.71
N TRP A 61 3.10 12.67 7.37
CA TRP A 61 2.57 12.45 6.02
C TRP A 61 1.08 12.79 5.95
N LEU A 62 0.68 13.46 4.86
CA LEU A 62 -0.73 13.60 4.52
C LEU A 62 -1.11 12.46 3.56
N VAL A 63 -1.77 11.43 4.11
CA VAL A 63 -2.21 10.25 3.36
C VAL A 63 -3.71 10.36 3.05
N ARG A 64 -4.09 10.22 1.77
CA ARG A 64 -5.47 10.25 1.30
C ARG A 64 -5.76 9.01 0.47
N SER A 65 -6.89 8.36 0.69
CA SER A 65 -7.37 7.25 -0.13
C SER A 65 -8.48 7.68 -1.07
N ASN A 66 -8.60 7.07 -2.25
CA ASN A 66 -9.63 7.40 -3.23
C ASN A 66 -9.70 8.91 -3.50
N ALA A 67 -8.52 9.53 -3.65
CA ALA A 67 -8.41 10.95 -3.87
C ALA A 67 -8.70 11.26 -5.35
N GLU A 68 -9.65 12.17 -5.60
CA GLU A 68 -9.95 12.65 -6.95
C GLU A 68 -8.82 13.56 -7.44
N THR A 69 -8.24 13.25 -8.61
CA THR A 69 -7.11 13.98 -9.21
C THR A 69 -7.48 14.66 -10.53
N GLY A 70 -8.76 14.95 -10.76
CA GLY A 70 -9.26 15.64 -11.94
C GLY A 70 -9.54 14.73 -13.14
N GLU A 71 -8.76 13.66 -13.33
CA GLU A 71 -8.99 12.63 -14.37
C GLU A 71 -9.25 11.22 -13.81
N GLY A 72 -9.55 11.11 -12.51
CA GLY A 72 -9.86 9.84 -11.88
C GLY A 72 -9.51 9.81 -10.38
N TYR A 73 -9.53 8.61 -9.83
CA TYR A 73 -9.26 8.34 -8.42
C TYR A 73 -8.03 7.44 -8.30
N SER A 74 -7.02 7.87 -7.55
CA SER A 74 -5.93 6.98 -7.13
C SER A 74 -6.34 6.20 -5.88
N ASP A 75 -5.93 4.94 -5.76
CA ASP A 75 -6.17 4.18 -4.53
C ASP A 75 -5.62 4.90 -3.30
N ILE A 76 -4.33 5.27 -3.30
CA ILE A 76 -3.69 6.00 -2.19
C ILE A 76 -2.76 7.09 -2.74
N LEU A 77 -2.84 8.26 -2.11
CA LEU A 77 -2.02 9.43 -2.39
C LEU A 77 -1.33 9.88 -1.10
N VAL A 78 -0.02 10.08 -1.17
CA VAL A 78 0.79 10.57 -0.05
C VAL A 78 1.45 11.88 -0.43
N TYR A 79 1.28 12.89 0.42
CA TYR A 79 2.01 14.15 0.33
C TYR A 79 3.00 14.25 1.48
N MET A 80 4.25 14.53 1.13
CA MET A 80 5.33 14.74 2.08
C MET A 80 5.76 16.21 2.13
N PRO A 81 6.30 16.69 3.26
CA PRO A 81 6.72 18.09 3.41
C PRO A 81 7.77 18.56 2.40
N ASP A 82 8.57 17.65 1.84
CA ASP A 82 9.68 17.92 0.92
C ASP A 82 9.26 17.98 -0.56
N LYS A 83 7.95 18.08 -0.83
CA LYS A 83 7.32 18.18 -2.16
C LYS A 83 7.36 16.92 -3.02
N THR A 84 7.91 15.81 -2.54
CA THR A 84 7.74 14.53 -3.23
C THR A 84 6.35 13.99 -2.92
N GLY A 85 5.57 13.71 -3.97
CA GLY A 85 4.27 13.06 -3.87
C GLY A 85 4.39 11.59 -4.29
N ILE A 86 3.70 10.69 -3.58
CA ILE A 86 3.64 9.27 -3.94
C ILE A 86 2.21 8.93 -4.33
N VAL A 87 2.05 8.34 -5.52
CA VAL A 87 0.78 7.78 -5.99
C VAL A 87 0.92 6.26 -5.95
N ILE A 88 -0.05 5.59 -5.35
CA ILE A 88 -0.07 4.13 -5.20
C ILE A 88 -1.38 3.62 -5.80
N GLU A 89 -1.24 2.63 -6.67
CA GLU A 89 -2.34 1.87 -7.26
C GLU A 89 -2.17 0.39 -6.86
N LEU A 90 -3.24 -0.23 -6.38
CA LEU A 90 -3.23 -1.60 -5.88
C LEU A 90 -4.07 -2.48 -6.81
N LYS A 91 -3.44 -3.53 -7.32
CA LYS A 91 -4.10 -4.54 -8.16
C LYS A 91 -3.81 -5.93 -7.63
N TYR A 92 -4.80 -6.81 -7.70
CA TYR A 92 -4.58 -8.22 -7.45
C TYR A 92 -4.38 -8.98 -8.77
N ALA A 93 -3.30 -9.75 -8.87
CA ALA A 93 -3.09 -10.67 -10.00
C ALA A 93 -3.56 -12.08 -9.60
N ASP A 94 -4.49 -12.68 -10.35
CA ASP A 94 -5.00 -14.03 -10.07
C ASP A 94 -3.98 -15.13 -10.44
N ASP A 95 -3.05 -14.83 -11.35
CA ASP A 95 -2.06 -15.74 -11.93
C ASP A 95 -0.62 -15.16 -11.91
N GLY A 96 -0.41 -14.03 -11.23
CA GLY A 96 0.86 -13.30 -11.22
C GLY A 96 1.09 -12.42 -12.46
N ASN A 97 0.14 -12.34 -13.39
CA ASN A 97 0.24 -11.48 -14.56
C ASN A 97 -0.53 -10.17 -14.33
N LEU A 98 0.20 -9.07 -14.18
CA LEU A 98 -0.37 -7.71 -14.19
C LEU A 98 -0.42 -7.25 -15.66
N GLN A 99 -1.58 -7.35 -16.29
CA GLN A 99 -1.85 -6.67 -17.57
C GLN A 99 -2.30 -5.23 -17.32
#